data_AF-A0A7W5AM67-F1
#
_entry.id   AF-A0A7W5AM67-F1
#
_cell.length_a   1.000
_cell.length_b   1.000
_cell.length_c   1.000
_cell.angle_alpha   90.00
_cell.angle_beta   90.00
_cell.angle_gamma   90.00
#
_symmetry.space_group_name_H-M   'P 1'
#
loop_
_entity.id
_entity.type
_entity.pdbx_description
1 polymer ?
#
loop_
_entity_poly.entity_id
_entity_poly.type
_entity_poly.pdbx_seq_one_letter_code
_entity_poly.pdbx_strand_id
1 'polypeptide(L)' 'MSGINLALADADELTELLQFIDAWLTTDQEHLNPSLQRFAGHPAYDTDRLKATLARFVFLLGGDTDGDLFEPPATTA' A
#
# COMPACT_ATOMS: atom_id res chain seq x y z
N MET A 1 14.43 22.09 -2.28
CA MET A 1 13.43 21.03 -2.02
C MET A 1 13.49 20.74 -0.53
N SER A 2 12.44 21.03 0.24
CA SER A 2 12.39 20.57 1.64
C SER A 2 12.14 19.06 1.62
N GLY A 3 13.10 18.30 2.12
CA GLY A 3 12.91 16.88 2.40
C GLY A 3 12.13 16.70 3.71
N ILE A 4 11.33 15.65 3.79
CA ILE A 4 10.76 15.20 5.06
C ILE A 4 11.88 14.50 5.83
N ASN A 5 12.11 14.90 7.08
CA ASN A 5 12.99 14.19 8.01
C ASN A 5 12.10 13.43 8.99
N LEU A 6 12.15 12.11 8.94
CA LEU A 6 11.38 11.21 9.78
C LEU A 6 12.35 10.52 10.74
N ALA A 7 12.06 10.54 12.04
CA ALA A 7 12.87 9.79 12.99
C ALA A 7 12.69 8.28 12.75
N LEU A 8 13.70 7.48 13.08
CA LEU A 8 13.65 6.04 12.85
C LEU A 8 12.45 5.38 13.55
N ALA A 9 12.18 5.75 14.81
CA ALA A 9 11.03 5.23 15.55
C ALA A 9 9.69 5.59 14.90
N ASP A 10 9.56 6.79 14.33
CA ASP A 10 8.34 7.20 13.63
C ASP A 10 8.18 6.44 12.30
N ALA A 11 9.30 6.10 11.64
CA ALA A 11 9.31 5.28 10.44
C ALA A 11 8.88 3.84 10.72
N ASP A 12 9.31 3.27 11.84
CA ASP A 12 8.90 1.94 12.29
C ASP A 12 7.38 1.91 12.60
N GLU A 13 6.89 2.86 13.40
CA GLU A 13 5.45 2.96 13.73
C GLU A 13 4.59 3.16 12.48
N LEU A 14 5.05 4.01 11.54
CA LEU A 14 4.37 4.20 10.27
C LEU A 14 4.34 2.90 9.45
N THR A 15 5.42 2.14 9.45
CA THR A 15 5.49 0.84 8.73
C THR A 15 4.47 -0.14 9.30
N GLU A 16 4.40 -0.27 10.63
CA GLU A 16 3.44 -1.15 11.31
C GLU A 16 1.99 -0.73 11.01
N LEU A 17 1.70 0.57 11.04
CA LEU A 17 0.37 1.08 10.71
C LEU A 17 -0.05 0.76 9.27
N LEU A 18 0.87 0.92 8.31
CA LEU A 18 0.59 0.62 6.91
C LEU A 18 0.35 -0.88 6.69
N GLN A 19 1.14 -1.74 7.33
CA GLN A 19 0.93 -3.20 7.30
C GLN A 19 -0.38 -3.60 7.96
N PHE A 20 -0.76 -2.96 9.08
CA PHE A 20 -2.05 -3.19 9.72
C PHE A 20 -3.23 -2.85 8.79
N ILE A 21 -3.14 -1.74 8.06
CA ILE A 21 -4.16 -1.36 7.07
C ILE A 21 -4.21 -2.37 5.92
N ASP A 22 -3.07 -2.81 5.39
CA ASP A 22 -3.03 -3.83 4.33
C ASP A 22 -3.67 -5.17 4.76
N ALA A 23 -3.38 -5.60 5.99
CA ALA A 23 -3.99 -6.76 6.59
C ALA A 23 -5.51 -6.60 6.74
N TRP A 24 -5.98 -5.44 7.21
CA TRP A 24 -7.40 -5.12 7.32
C TRP A 24 -8.11 -5.12 5.96
N LEU A 25 -7.49 -4.56 4.93
CA LEU A 25 -8.04 -4.57 3.56
C LEU A 25 -8.22 -6.00 3.01
N THR A 26 -7.53 -6.99 3.56
CA THR A 26 -7.62 -8.39 3.15
C THR A 26 -8.75 -9.15 3.84
N THR A 27 -9.35 -8.63 4.92
CA THR A 27 -10.34 -9.39 5.71
C THR A 27 -11.73 -9.44 5.08
N ASP A 28 -12.16 -8.39 4.38
CA ASP A 28 -13.52 -8.27 3.83
C ASP A 28 -13.57 -7.43 2.55
N GLN A 29 -12.86 -7.90 1.51
CA GLN A 29 -12.72 -7.16 0.26
C GLN A 29 -14.06 -6.89 -0.44
N GLU A 30 -15.02 -7.80 -0.33
CA GLU A 30 -16.35 -7.67 -0.96
C GLU A 30 -17.13 -6.47 -0.42
N HIS A 31 -16.96 -6.13 0.86
CA HIS A 31 -17.60 -4.95 1.46
C HIS A 31 -16.73 -3.70 1.37
N LEU A 32 -15.41 -3.84 1.53
CA LEU A 32 -14.48 -2.71 1.55
C LEU A 32 -14.31 -2.08 0.16
N ASN A 33 -14.26 -2.86 -0.92
CA ASN A 33 -14.04 -2.32 -2.25
C ASN A 33 -15.19 -1.42 -2.74
N PRO A 34 -16.48 -1.81 -2.66
CA PRO A 34 -17.58 -0.92 -3.00
C PRO A 34 -17.68 0.32 -2.09
N SER A 35 -17.30 0.18 -0.81
CA SER A 35 -17.23 1.30 0.13
C SER A 35 -16.17 2.32 -0.29
N LEU A 36 -14.97 1.85 -0.62
CA LEU A 36 -13.85 2.68 -1.08
C LEU A 36 -14.17 3.38 -2.40
N GLN A 37 -14.74 2.67 -3.38
CA GLN A 37 -15.13 3.27 -4.65
C GLN A 37 -16.18 4.37 -4.49
N ARG A 38 -17.16 4.17 -3.58
CA ARG A 38 -18.15 5.20 -3.25
C ARG A 38 -17.50 6.42 -2.61
N PHE A 39 -16.54 6.23 -1.72
CA PHE A 39 -15.81 7.32 -1.08
C PHE A 39 -14.92 8.08 -2.06
N ALA A 40 -14.15 7.37 -2.89
CA ALA A 40 -13.23 7.96 -3.86
C ALA A 40 -13.94 8.59 -5.06
N GLY A 41 -15.19 8.19 -5.33
CA GLY A 41 -15.98 8.68 -6.46
C GLY A 41 -15.44 8.25 -7.82
N HIS A 42 -14.50 7.31 -7.88
CA HIS A 42 -13.89 6.83 -9.12
C HIS A 42 -13.53 5.33 -9.04
N PRO A 43 -13.92 4.51 -10.03
CA PRO A 43 -13.74 3.05 -9.98
C PRO A 43 -12.27 2.59 -10.04
N ALA A 44 -11.36 3.44 -10.53
CA ALA A 44 -9.92 3.14 -10.54
C ALA A 44 -9.23 3.25 -9.16
N TYR A 45 -9.98 3.53 -8.10
CA TYR A 45 -9.54 3.44 -6.71
C TYR A 45 -10.26 2.25 -6.06
N ASP A 46 -9.66 1.07 -6.22
CA ASP A 46 -10.07 -0.17 -5.58
C ASP A 46 -9.09 -0.56 -4.47
N THR A 47 -9.46 -1.61 -3.72
CA THR A 47 -8.65 -2.13 -2.62
C THR A 47 -7.30 -2.65 -3.11
N ASP A 48 -7.23 -3.24 -4.30
CA ASP A 48 -5.98 -3.82 -4.82
C ASP A 48 -4.95 -2.74 -5.13
N ARG A 49 -5.38 -1.64 -5.73
CA ARG A 49 -4.52 -0.48 -5.99
C ARG A 49 -4.08 0.21 -4.71
N LEU A 50 -4.95 0.27 -3.71
CA LEU A 50 -4.59 0.79 -2.39
C LEU A 50 -3.54 -0.11 -1.73
N LYS A 51 -3.73 -1.43 -1.72
CA LYS A 51 -2.75 -2.41 -1.21
C LYS A 51 -1.39 -2.30 -1.89
N ALA A 52 -1.34 -2.19 -3.23
CA ALA A 52 -0.10 -1.99 -3.96
C ALA A 52 0.63 -0.69 -3.54
N THR A 53 -0.14 0.37 -3.23
CA THR A 53 0.42 1.64 -2.75
C THR A 53 0.97 1.49 -1.33
N LEU A 54 0.26 0.81 -0.43
CA LEU A 54 0.72 0.52 0.93
C LEU A 54 2.01 -0.30 0.92
N ALA A 55 2.06 -1.37 0.13
CA ALA A 55 3.23 -2.23 -0.01
C ALA A 55 4.47 -1.46 -0.48
N ARG A 56 4.30 -0.53 -1.43
CA ARG A 56 5.39 0.37 -1.87
C ARG A 56 5.91 1.25 -0.73
N PHE A 57 5.03 1.80 0.11
CA PHE A 57 5.47 2.65 1.23
C PHE A 57 6.14 1.85 2.34
N VAL A 58 5.63 0.66 2.67
CA VAL A 58 6.27 -0.28 3.60
C VAL A 58 7.69 -0.60 3.13
N PHE A 59 7.87 -0.93 1.84
CA PHE A 59 9.19 -1.16 1.26
C PHE A 59 10.12 0.07 1.40
N LEU A 60 9.64 1.27 1.08
CA LEU A 60 10.43 2.50 1.16
C LEU A 60 10.86 2.85 2.60
N LEU A 61 10.09 2.40 3.59
CA LEU A 61 10.42 2.55 5.01
C LEU A 61 11.32 1.44 5.55
N GLY A 62 11.69 0.45 4.72
CA GLY A 62 12.55 -0.68 5.12
C GLY A 62 11.80 -1.85 5.74
N GLY A 63 10.46 -1.87 5.65
CA GLY A 63 9.65 -3.01 6.07
C GLY A 63 9.83 -4.21 5.14
N ASP A 64 9.81 -5.41 5.72
CA ASP A 64 9.92 -6.65 4.96
C ASP A 64 8.69 -6.80 4.06
N THR A 65 8.94 -6.86 2.76
CA THR A 65 7.93 -7.20 1.76
C THR A 65 8.39 -8.53 1.19
N ASP A 66 7.67 -9.61 1.48
CA ASP A 66 7.91 -10.91 0.85
C ASP A 66 8.04 -10.66 -0.66
N GLY A 67 9.27 -10.88 -1.17
CA GLY A 67 9.79 -10.16 -2.31
C GLY A 67 9.14 -10.52 -3.64
N ASP A 68 8.25 -9.66 -4.13
CA ASP A 68 7.76 -9.72 -5.53
C ASP A 68 7.30 -8.36 -6.10
N LEU A 69 7.72 -7.23 -5.52
CA LEU A 69 7.30 -5.90 -5.99
C LEU A 69 8.05 -5.39 -7.24
N PHE A 70 8.91 -6.21 -7.83
CA PHE A 70 9.67 -5.90 -9.05
C PHE A 70 9.43 -6.92 -10.16
N GLU A 71 8.18 -7.11 -10.59
CA GLU A 71 7.96 -7.58 -11.97
C GLU A 71 7.71 -6.38 -12.90
N PRO A 72 8.70 -5.98 -13.72
CA PRO A 72 8.43 -5.10 -14.85
C PRO A 72 7.49 -5.80 -15.84
N PRO A 73 6.64 -5.06 -16.58
CA PRO A 73 5.75 -5.66 -17.56
C PRO A 73 6.55 -6.46 -18.58
N ALA A 74 6.14 -7.72 -18.82
CA ALA A 74 6.74 -8.59 -19.81
C ALA A 74 6.81 -7.84 -21.17
N THR A 75 8.02 -7.54 -21.60
CA THR A 75 8.25 -7.01 -22.95
C THR A 75 8.11 -8.19 -23.91
N THR A 76 6.95 -8.28 -24.56
CA THR A 76 6.77 -9.17 -25.71
C THR A 76 7.66 -8.66 -26.84
N ALA A 77 8.70 -9.44 -27.17
CA ALA A 77 9.52 -9.28 -28.36
C ALA A 77 8.80 -9.87 -29.59
#